data_AF-A0A935GW17-F1
#
_entry.id   AF-A0A935GW17-F1
#
_cell.length_a   1.000
_cell.length_b   1.000
_cell.length_c   1.000
_cell.angle_alpha   90.00
_cell.angle_beta   90.00
_cell.angle_gamma   90.00
#
_symmetry.space_group_name_H-M   'P 1'
#
loop_
_entity.id
_entity.type
_entity.pdbx_description
1 polymer ?
#
loop_
_entity_poly.entity_id
_entity_poly.type
_entity_poly.pdbx_seq_one_letter_code
_entity_poly.pdbx_strand_id
1 'polypeptide(L)'
;MPLYDYHCQACDKRFEILVRASDTPACPQCQSTALEKCVSRIAPAGKIEAIRMAHRRVAAAQGHFDHYSPSDKAKLLQGKKNI
;
A
#
# COMPACT_ATOMS: atom_id res chain seq x y z
N MET A 1 2.76 -14.92 10.97
CA MET A 1 1.39 -15.41 10.71
C MET A 1 1.05 -15.01 9.29
N PRO A 2 1.16 -15.93 8.31
CA PRO A 2 0.94 -15.60 6.92
C PRO A 2 -0.50 -15.14 6.68
N LEU A 3 -0.62 -14.11 5.85
CA LEU A 3 -1.88 -13.59 5.34
C LEU A 3 -2.09 -14.23 3.97
N TYR A 4 -3.26 -14.82 3.75
CA TYR A 4 -3.58 -15.50 2.49
C TYR A 4 -4.92 -15.04 1.95
N ASP A 5 -4.99 -14.92 0.63
CA ASP A 5 -6.23 -14.71 -0.10
C ASP A 5 -6.85 -16.05 -0.49
N TYR A 6 -8.15 -16.17 -0.31
CA TYR A 6 -8.94 -17.34 -0.73
C TYR A 6 -10.15 -16.92 -1.54
N HIS A 7 -10.57 -17.81 -2.43
CA HIS A 7 -11.88 -17.81 -3.08
C HIS A 7 -12.67 -19.03 -2.58
N CYS A 8 -13.87 -18.79 -2.06
CA CYS A 8 -14.74 -19.86 -1.60
C CYS A 8 -15.56 -20.42 -2.77
N GLN A 9 -15.38 -21.69 -3.07
CA GLN A 9 -16.08 -22.39 -4.15
C GLN A 9 -17.58 -22.61 -3.85
N ALA A 10 -18.01 -22.51 -2.58
CA ALA A 10 -19.40 -22.73 -2.18
C ALA A 10 -20.29 -21.48 -2.26
N CYS A 11 -19.75 -20.29 -1.95
CA CYS A 11 -20.50 -19.03 -1.94
C CYS A 11 -19.94 -17.94 -2.84
N ASP A 12 -18.90 -18.27 -3.62
CA ASP A 12 -18.23 -17.43 -4.61
C ASP A 12 -17.59 -16.14 -4.06
N LYS A 13 -17.35 -16.08 -2.75
CA LYS A 13 -16.75 -14.91 -2.10
C LYS A 13 -15.25 -15.03 -1.98
N ARG A 14 -14.58 -13.90 -2.18
CA ARG A 14 -13.14 -13.73 -1.95
C ARG A 14 -12.91 -13.06 -0.60
N PHE A 15 -11.93 -13.54 0.15
CA PHE A 15 -11.58 -12.98 1.45
C PHE A 15 -10.11 -13.23 1.78
N GLU A 16 -9.60 -12.45 2.70
CA GLU A 16 -8.23 -12.52 3.20
C GLU A 16 -8.25 -12.93 4.67
N ILE A 17 -7.40 -13.88 5.06
CA ILE A 17 -7.37 -14.38 6.44
C ILE A 17 -5.95 -14.71 6.89
N LEU A 18 -5.67 -14.43 8.16
CA LEU A 18 -4.45 -14.84 8.84
C LEU A 18 -4.55 -16.31 9.21
N VAL A 19 -3.67 -17.15 8.67
CA VAL A 19 -3.69 -18.60 8.90
C VAL A 19 -2.47 -19.01 9.72
N ARG A 20 -2.66 -19.74 10.82
CA ARG A 20 -1.56 -20.39 11.52
C ARG A 20 -1.24 -21.73 10.85
N ALA A 21 -0.02 -22.22 11.06
CA ALA A 21 0.45 -23.45 10.40
C ALA A 21 -0.44 -24.68 10.66
N SER A 22 -1.13 -24.74 11.81
CA SER A 22 -2.00 -25.84 12.22
C SER A 22 -3.49 -25.65 11.91
N ASP A 23 -3.89 -24.49 11.37
CA ASP A 23 -5.30 -24.16 11.20
C ASP A 23 -5.79 -24.59 9.82
N THR A 24 -6.99 -25.19 9.76
CA THR A 24 -7.71 -25.40 8.49
C THR A 24 -8.60 -24.18 8.24
N PRO A 25 -8.32 -23.35 7.23
CA PRO A 25 -9.12 -22.17 6.97
C PRO A 25 -10.53 -22.55 6.51
N ALA A 26 -11.53 -21.81 6.98
CA ALA A 26 -12.93 -21.93 6.56
C ALA A 26 -13.44 -20.56 6.11
N CYS A 27 -14.42 -20.57 5.20
CA CYS A 27 -15.04 -19.35 4.74
C CYS A 27 -15.76 -18.62 5.89
N PRO A 28 -15.46 -17.35 6.18
CA PRO A 28 -16.13 -16.61 7.27
C PRO A 28 -17.62 -16.35 6.98
N GLN A 29 -18.06 -16.49 5.73
CA GLN A 29 -19.44 -16.23 5.32
C GLN A 29 -20.34 -17.47 5.39
N CYS A 30 -19.81 -18.64 4.98
CA CYS A 30 -20.61 -19.87 4.83
C CYS A 30 -20.02 -21.09 5.55
N GLN A 31 -18.88 -20.94 6.23
CA GLN A 31 -18.18 -21.98 6.99
C GLN A 31 -17.67 -23.17 6.15
N SER A 32 -17.82 -23.12 4.82
CA SER A 32 -17.25 -24.13 3.93
C SER A 32 -15.72 -24.13 3.96
N THR A 33 -15.12 -25.31 3.91
CA THR A 33 -13.68 -25.54 3.75
C THR A 33 -13.27 -25.72 2.29
N ALA A 34 -14.22 -25.66 1.35
CA ALA A 34 -13.94 -25.67 -0.09
C ALA A 34 -13.40 -24.29 -0.53
N LEU A 35 -12.09 -24.10 -0.32
CA LEU A 35 -11.36 -22.87 -0.58
C LEU A 35 -10.28 -23.10 -1.64
N GLU A 36 -10.18 -22.18 -2.59
CA GLU A 36 -9.05 -22.07 -3.51
C GLU A 36 -8.12 -20.96 -3.05
N LYS A 37 -6.82 -21.27 -2.89
CA LYS A 37 -5.82 -20.29 -2.50
C LYS A 37 -5.48 -19.39 -3.68
N CYS A 38 -5.67 -18.09 -3.52
CA CYS A 38 -5.39 -17.09 -4.54
C CYS A 38 -4.00 -16.48 -4.39
N VAL A 39 -3.48 -15.93 -5.49
CA VAL A 39 -2.33 -15.02 -5.45
C VAL A 39 -2.77 -13.66 -4.92
N SER A 40 -2.01 -13.13 -3.97
CA SER A 40 -2.29 -11.82 -3.40
C SER A 40 -2.09 -10.70 -4.41
N ARG A 41 -2.95 -9.68 -4.32
CA ARG A 41 -2.88 -8.52 -5.20
C ARG A 41 -1.60 -7.75 -4.92
N ILE A 42 -0.85 -7.45 -5.98
CA ILE A 42 0.25 -6.50 -5.89
C ILE A 42 -0.29 -5.09 -5.67
N ALA A 43 0.39 -4.32 -4.83
CA ALA A 43 0.08 -2.91 -4.65
C ALA A 43 0.30 -2.16 -5.99
N PRO A 44 -0.54 -1.17 -6.33
CA PRO A 44 -0.29 -0.30 -7.47
C PRO A 44 1.01 0.50 -7.28
N ALA A 45 1.54 1.04 -8.38
CA ALA A 45 2.75 1.88 -8.34
C ALA A 45 2.61 3.02 -7.31
N GLY A 46 3.60 3.13 -6.42
CA GLY A 46 3.60 4.10 -5.34
C GLY A 46 3.67 5.54 -5.87
N LYS A 47 2.84 6.44 -5.31
CA LYS A 47 2.81 7.87 -5.67
C LYS A 47 3.62 8.75 -4.71
N ILE A 48 4.53 8.15 -3.96
CA ILE A 48 5.17 8.80 -2.81
C ILE A 48 5.97 10.04 -3.19
N GLU A 49 6.68 10.02 -4.33
CA GLU A 49 7.43 11.19 -4.79
C GLU A 49 6.49 12.35 -5.18
N ALA A 50 5.39 12.06 -5.88
CA ALA A 50 4.39 13.07 -6.21
C ALA A 50 3.77 13.68 -4.95
N ILE A 51 3.42 12.85 -3.96
CA ILE A 51 2.89 13.30 -2.67
C ILE A 51 3.91 14.19 -1.95
N ARG A 52 5.16 13.72 -1.79
CA ARG A 52 6.25 14.50 -1.17
C ARG A 52 6.42 15.86 -1.85
N MET A 53 6.43 15.89 -3.18
CA MET A 53 6.59 17.12 -3.94
C MET A 53 5.41 18.07 -3.79
N ALA A 54 4.18 17.57 -3.74
CA ALA A 54 3.00 18.38 -3.46
C ALA A 54 3.12 19.06 -2.09
N HIS A 55 3.44 18.30 -1.03
CA HIS A 55 3.63 18.86 0.30
C HIS A 55 4.79 19.86 0.37
N ARG A 56 5.92 19.58 -0.30
CA ARG A 56 7.05 20.52 -0.35
C ARG A 56 6.67 21.84 -1.04
N ARG A 57 5.89 21.79 -2.12
CA ARG A 57 5.42 23.03 -2.79
C ARG A 57 4.53 23.86 -1.87
N VAL A 58 3.60 23.22 -1.16
CA VAL A 58 2.78 23.90 -0.16
C VAL A 58 3.64 24.50 0.94
N ALA A 59 4.62 23.75 1.44
CA ALA A 59 5.52 24.24 2.49
C ALA A 59 6.35 25.45 2.03
N ALA A 60 6.86 25.41 0.79
CA ALA A 60 7.58 26.53 0.19
C ALA A 60 6.70 27.77 0.04
N ALA A 61 5.46 27.61 -0.43
CA ALA A 61 4.50 28.72 -0.56
C ALA A 61 4.16 29.37 0.80
N GLN A 62 4.25 28.59 1.89
CA GLN A 62 4.04 29.05 3.26
C GLN A 62 5.32 29.59 3.93
N GLY A 63 6.45 29.65 3.22
CA GLY A 63 7.72 30.18 3.76
C GLY A 63 8.45 29.24 4.72
N HIS A 64 8.02 27.99 4.88
CA HIS A 64 8.67 27.02 5.79
C HIS A 64 10.11 26.67 5.42
N PHE A 65 10.60 27.12 4.27
CA PHE A 65 11.97 26.90 3.84
C PHE A 65 12.83 28.16 3.88
N ASP A 66 12.33 29.28 4.39
CA ASP A 66 13.01 30.57 4.28
C ASP A 66 14.34 30.68 5.02
N HIS A 67 14.57 29.81 5.98
CA HIS A 67 15.86 29.64 6.67
C HIS A 67 16.91 28.88 5.87
N TYR A 68 16.56 28.25 4.74
CA TYR A 68 17.51 27.53 3.89
C TYR A 68 18.18 28.45 2.87
N SER A 69 19.42 28.08 2.50
CA SER A 69 20.13 28.71 1.39
C SER A 69 19.34 28.55 0.06
N PRO A 70 19.50 29.46 -0.91
CA PRO A 70 18.86 29.33 -2.22
C PRO A 70 19.16 27.99 -2.91
N SER A 71 20.39 27.48 -2.79
CA SER A 71 20.80 26.19 -3.34
C SER A 71 20.10 25.00 -2.67
N ASP A 72 19.86 25.06 -1.36
CA ASP A 72 19.19 23.97 -0.65
C ASP A 72 17.69 23.97 -0.91
N LYS A 73 17.06 25.16 -0.99
CA LYS A 73 15.68 25.30 -1.46
C LYS A 73 15.48 24.68 -2.85
N ALA A 74 16.39 24.96 -3.78
CA ALA A 74 16.32 24.40 -5.14
C ALA A 74 16.37 22.86 -5.13
N LYS A 75 17.28 22.26 -4.35
CA LYS A 75 17.39 20.79 -4.21
C LYS A 75 16.12 20.17 -3.63
N LEU A 76 15.53 20.79 -2.61
CA LEU A 76 14.29 20.31 -1.99
C LEU A 76 13.12 20.30 -2.99
N LEU A 77 13.07 21.28 -3.89
CA LEU A 77 12.00 21.48 -4.86
C LEU A 77 12.22 20.77 -6.21
N GLN A 78 13.40 20.20 -6.46
CA GLN A 78 13.72 19.62 -7.76
C GLN A 78 13.06 18.26 -8.03
N GLY A 79 12.56 17.56 -7.01
CA GLY A 79 12.06 16.18 -7.13
C GLY A 79 13.15 15.21 -7.56
N LYS A 80 13.06 13.93 -7.20
CA LYS A 80 13.97 12.94 -7.79
C LYS A 80 13.60 12.74 -9.25
N LYS A 81 14.49 13.14 -10.17
CA LYS A 81 14.48 12.62 -11.53
C LYS A 81 14.93 11.17 -11.43
N ASN A 82 14.05 10.25 -11.81
CA ASN A 82 14.26 8.81 -11.94
C ASN A 82 13.94 8.00 -10.67
N ILE A 83 12.77 7.35 -10.72
CA ILE A 83 12.61 5.93 -10.35
C ILE A 83 11.99 5.22 -11.54
#